data_AF-A0A7V6WJA0-F1
#
_entry.id   AF-A0A7V6WJA0-F1
#
_cell.length_a   1.000
_cell.length_b   1.000
_cell.length_c   1.000
_cell.angle_alpha   90.00
_cell.angle_beta   90.00
_cell.angle_gamma   90.00
#
_symmetry.space_group_name_H-M   'P 1'
#
loop_
_entity.id
_entity.type
_entity.pdbx_description
1 polymer ?
#
loop_
_entity_poly.entity_id
_entity_poly.type
_entity_poly.pdbx_seq_one_letter_code
_entity_poly.pdbx_strand_id
1 'polypeptide(L)'
;MARLKEKMFFEMRERYTKNKEQDWWKPSLVLFIRLSGWVAFPVILALFIGSHLDNKFDIKPWGLLFCVGLAFLLTSIGIVIEAGKAIKQINNDNKDESISSK
;
A
#
# COMPACT_ATOMS: atom_id res chain seq x y z
N MET A 1 12.59 -33.79 -39.48
CA MET A 1 11.65 -33.72 -38.34
C MET A 1 12.37 -33.47 -37.00
N ALA A 2 13.44 -34.20 -36.65
CA ALA A 2 14.12 -34.08 -35.34
C ALA A 2 14.65 -32.66 -34.99
N ARG A 3 15.34 -31.99 -35.93
CA ARG A 3 15.91 -30.64 -35.69
C ARG A 3 14.88 -29.52 -35.47
N LEU A 4 13.64 -29.71 -35.92
CA LEU A 4 12.58 -28.70 -35.78
C LEU A 4 12.03 -28.69 -34.35
N LYS A 5 11.91 -29.88 -33.75
CA LYS A 5 11.46 -30.04 -32.36
C LYS A 5 12.46 -29.44 -31.38
N GLU A 6 13.76 -29.56 -31.64
CA GLU A 6 14.82 -28.98 -30.82
C GLU A 6 14.79 -27.45 -30.84
N LYS A 7 14.65 -26.84 -32.03
CA LYS A 7 14.51 -25.38 -32.16
C LYS A 7 13.25 -24.86 -31.47
N MET A 8 12.13 -25.54 -31.66
CA MET A 8 10.86 -25.18 -31.02
C MET A 8 10.93 -25.32 -29.49
N PHE A 9 11.61 -26.36 -28.98
CA PHE A 9 11.82 -26.57 -27.55
C PHE A 9 12.76 -25.51 -26.94
N PHE A 10 13.74 -25.04 -27.71
CA PHE A 10 14.67 -23.98 -27.29
C PHE A 10 14.00 -22.60 -27.26
N GLU A 11 13.23 -22.25 -28.30
CA GLU A 11 12.42 -21.02 -28.33
C GLU A 11 11.37 -21.00 -27.20
N MET A 12 10.72 -22.14 -26.93
CA MET A 12 9.80 -22.29 -25.79
C MET A 12 10.51 -22.06 -24.44
N ARG A 13 11.73 -22.57 -24.27
CA ARG A 13 12.52 -22.37 -23.05
C ARG A 13 12.89 -20.90 -22.85
N GLU A 14 13.32 -20.19 -23.90
CA GLU A 14 13.65 -18.77 -23.82
C GLU A 14 12.44 -17.89 -23.46
N ARG A 15 11.26 -18.20 -24.01
CA ARG A 15 10.00 -17.50 -23.65
C ARG A 15 9.61 -17.69 -22.18
N TYR A 16 9.99 -18.81 -21.57
CA TYR A 16 9.64 -19.15 -20.18
C TYR A 16 10.54 -18.46 -19.15
N THR A 17 11.81 -18.23 -19.47
CA THR A 17 12.77 -17.52 -18.60
C THR A 17 12.61 -16.00 -18.67
N LYS A 18 12.21 -15.46 -19.84
CA LYS A 18 12.04 -14.01 -20.03
C LYS A 18 10.84 -13.40 -19.28
N ASN A 19 9.92 -14.23 -18.76
CA ASN A 19 8.68 -13.79 -18.12
C ASN A 19 8.62 -14.03 -16.59
N LYS A 20 9.69 -14.56 -15.97
CA LYS A 20 9.72 -14.85 -14.52
C LYS A 20 10.52 -13.86 -13.67
N GLU A 21 11.17 -12.87 -14.29
CA GLU A 21 11.75 -11.71 -13.59
C GLU A 21 10.76 -10.53 -13.52
N GLN A 22 9.48 -10.76 -13.74
CA GLN A 22 8.47 -9.77 -13.42
C GLN A 22 8.44 -9.66 -11.89
N ASP A 23 9.05 -8.57 -11.40
CA ASP A 23 9.41 -8.34 -10.00
C ASP A 23 8.27 -8.61 -9.01
N TRP A 24 8.17 -9.85 -8.56
CA TRP A 24 7.18 -10.31 -7.58
C TRP A 24 7.25 -9.55 -6.24
N TRP A 25 8.40 -8.94 -5.94
CA TRP A 25 8.63 -8.14 -4.73
C TRP A 25 8.17 -6.69 -4.86
N LYS A 26 8.14 -6.12 -6.08
CA LYS A 26 7.75 -4.72 -6.33
C LYS A 26 6.36 -4.39 -5.78
N PRO A 27 5.29 -5.15 -6.07
CA PRO A 27 3.96 -4.80 -5.58
C PRO A 27 3.88 -4.81 -4.05
N SER A 28 4.51 -5.78 -3.38
CA SER A 28 4.57 -5.83 -1.91
C SER A 28 5.31 -4.63 -1.32
N LEU A 29 6.45 -4.25 -1.92
CA LEU A 29 7.25 -3.12 -1.44
C LEU A 29 6.50 -1.79 -1.62
N VAL A 30 5.80 -1.62 -2.74
CA VAL A 30 4.99 -0.42 -3.00
C VAL A 30 3.86 -0.30 -1.98
N LEU A 31 3.14 -1.38 -1.67
CA LEU A 31 2.09 -1.38 -0.66
C LEU A 31 2.64 -1.03 0.72
N PHE A 32 3.77 -1.62 1.09
CA PHE A 32 4.44 -1.33 2.36
C PHE A 32 4.80 0.15 2.49
N ILE A 33 5.48 0.72 1.50
CA ILE A 33 5.87 2.14 1.51
C ILE A 33 4.64 3.05 1.59
N ARG A 34 3.57 2.72 0.85
CA ARG A 34 2.34 3.53 0.86
C ARG A 34 1.66 3.53 2.23
N LEU A 35 1.60 2.37 2.89
CA LEU A 35 1.05 2.22 4.25
C LEU A 35 1.94 2.89 5.29
N SER A 36 3.25 2.61 5.26
CA SER A 36 4.22 3.21 6.18
C SER A 36 4.27 4.73 6.03
N GLY A 37 4.15 5.26 4.81
CA GLY A 37 4.08 6.70 4.58
C GLY A 37 2.86 7.34 5.23
N TRP A 38 1.69 6.69 5.14
CA TRP A 38 0.46 7.18 5.73
C TRP A 38 0.47 7.16 7.27
N VAL A 39 1.20 6.23 7.89
CA VAL A 39 1.37 6.18 9.35
C VAL A 39 2.47 7.12 9.83
N ALA A 40 3.61 7.15 9.13
CA ALA A 40 4.76 7.96 9.52
C ALA A 40 4.43 9.46 9.43
N PHE A 41 3.69 9.88 8.41
CA PHE A 41 3.33 11.29 8.22
C PHE A 41 2.60 11.93 9.43
N PRO A 42 1.44 11.41 9.89
CA PRO A 42 0.73 11.98 11.03
C PRO A 42 1.51 11.83 12.34
N VAL A 43 2.30 10.77 12.50
CA VAL A 43 3.13 10.59 13.71
C VAL A 43 4.24 11.65 13.78
N ILE A 44 4.96 11.87 12.68
CA ILE A 44 6.01 12.91 12.61
C ILE A 44 5.41 14.30 12.83
N LEU A 45 4.26 14.57 12.20
CA LEU A 45 3.54 15.83 12.36
C LEU A 45 3.10 16.04 13.82
N ALA A 46 2.58 15.01 14.47
CA ALA A 46 2.20 15.04 15.89
C ALA A 46 3.39 15.22 16.83
N LEU A 47 4.55 14.63 16.54
CA LEU A 47 5.76 14.85 17.34
C LEU A 47 6.21 16.30 17.25
N PHE A 48 6.17 16.90 16.05
CA PHE A 48 6.57 18.29 15.85
C PHE A 48 5.62 19.27 16.55
N ILE A 49 4.31 19.06 16.39
CA ILE A 49 3.28 19.91 17.02
C ILE A 49 3.23 19.68 18.53
N GLY A 50 3.25 18.43 18.97
CA GLY A 50 3.16 18.05 20.38
C GLY A 50 4.36 18.53 21.19
N SER A 51 5.57 18.42 20.65
CA SER A 51 6.77 18.98 21.28
C SER A 51 6.72 20.50 21.37
N HIS A 52 6.15 21.19 20.38
CA HIS A 52 6.00 22.63 20.42
C HIS A 52 4.97 23.06 21.47
N LEU A 53 3.89 22.29 21.60
CA LEU A 53 2.83 22.53 22.59
C LEU A 53 3.32 22.27 24.02
N ASP A 54 4.08 21.19 24.24
CA ASP A 54 4.66 20.86 25.55
C ASP A 54 5.61 21.94 26.05
N ASN A 55 6.41 22.55 25.17
CA ASN A 55 7.28 23.67 25.55
C ASN A 55 6.49 24.95 25.89
N LYS A 56 5.29 25.13 25.34
CA LYS A 56 4.48 26.34 25.56
C LYS A 56 3.67 26.28 26.85
N PHE A 57 3.29 25.08 27.28
CA PHE A 57 2.44 24.87 28.45
C PHE A 57 3.13 24.18 29.64
N ASP A 58 4.43 23.85 29.52
CA ASP A 58 5.25 23.19 30.57
C ASP A 58 4.69 21.83 31.06
N ILE A 59 3.89 21.15 30.22
CA ILE A 59 3.16 19.91 30.58
C ILE A 59 3.92 18.63 30.20
N LYS A 60 5.25 18.67 30.04
CA LYS A 60 6.03 17.55 29.50
C LYS A 60 5.76 16.24 30.25
N PRO A 61 5.39 15.12 29.59
CA PRO A 61 5.22 14.88 28.14
C PRO A 61 3.73 14.67 27.74
N TRP A 62 2.78 15.28 28.44
CA TRP A 62 1.35 15.01 28.27
C TRP A 62 0.79 15.55 26.95
N GLY A 63 1.28 16.70 26.46
CA GLY A 63 0.88 17.27 25.17
C GLY A 63 1.38 16.44 23.99
N LEU A 64 2.59 15.88 24.10
CA LEU A 64 3.11 14.92 23.13
C LEU A 64 2.25 13.65 23.10
N LEU A 65 1.94 13.07 24.26
CA LEU A 65 1.09 11.86 24.34
C LEU A 65 -0.29 12.09 23.73
N PHE A 66 -0.90 13.25 23.98
CA PHE A 66 -2.19 13.60 23.39
C PHE A 66 -2.10 13.75 21.86
N CYS A 67 -1.09 14.45 21.34
CA CYS A 67 -0.88 14.60 19.90
C CYS A 67 -0.62 13.26 19.20
N VAL A 68 0.22 12.41 19.78
CA VAL A 68 0.50 11.06 19.22
C VAL A 68 -0.76 10.20 19.25
N GLY A 69 -1.53 10.24 20.33
CA GLY A 69 -2.83 9.58 20.41
C GLY A 69 -3.78 10.06 19.32
N LEU A 70 -3.88 11.38 19.11
CA LEU A 70 -4.72 11.97 18.06
C LEU A 70 -4.28 11.54 16.66
N ALA A 71 -2.97 11.55 16.39
CA ALA A 71 -2.41 11.07 15.12
C ALA A 71 -2.71 9.59 14.87
N PHE A 72 -2.69 8.77 15.91
CA PHE A 72 -3.03 7.36 15.81
C PHE A 72 -4.51 7.15 15.47
N LEU A 73 -5.41 7.96 16.04
CA LEU A 73 -6.83 7.93 15.66
C LEU A 73 -7.03 8.37 14.21
N LEU A 74 -6.39 9.47 13.80
CA LEU A 74 -6.49 9.98 12.43
C LEU A 74 -5.95 8.97 11.40
N THR A 75 -4.82 8.30 11.69
CA THR A 75 -4.31 7.26 10.80
C THR A 75 -5.26 6.06 10.71
N SER A 76 -5.84 5.64 11.84
CA SER A 76 -6.77 4.51 11.89
C SER A 76 -8.01 4.79 11.04
N ILE A 77 -8.58 5.98 11.16
CA ILE A 77 -9.74 6.40 10.36
C ILE A 77 -9.38 6.49 8.87
N GLY A 78 -8.23 7.09 8.54
CA GLY A 78 -7.79 7.22 7.15
C GLY A 78 -7.58 5.88 6.45
N ILE A 79 -6.97 4.91 7.15
CA ILE A 79 -6.77 3.55 6.62
C ILE A 79 -8.11 2.84 6.40
N VAL A 80 -9.04 2.93 7.36
CA VAL A 80 -10.38 2.30 7.24
C VAL A 80 -11.16 2.87 6.04
N ILE A 81 -11.10 4.18 5.83
CA ILE A 81 -11.78 4.82 4.69
C ILE A 81 -11.18 4.35 3.36
N GLU A 82 -9.85 4.34 3.22
CA GLU A 82 -9.23 3.92 1.96
C GLU A 82 -9.36 2.42 1.71
N ALA A 83 -9.30 1.59 2.75
CA ALA A 83 -9.61 0.18 2.64
C ALA A 83 -11.07 -0.02 2.18
N GLY A 84 -12.02 0.72 2.76
CA GLY A 84 -13.42 0.70 2.35
C GLY A 84 -13.64 1.12 0.89
N LYS A 85 -12.94 2.17 0.43
CA LYS A 85 -12.99 2.58 -0.98
C LYS A 85 -12.39 1.54 -1.92
N ALA A 86 -11.25 0.95 -1.56
CA ALA A 86 -10.62 -0.10 -2.35
C ALA A 86 -11.54 -1.32 -2.50
N ILE A 87 -12.18 -1.77 -1.41
CA ILE A 87 -13.16 -2.86 -1.44
C ILE A 87 -14.37 -2.50 -2.30
N LYS A 88 -14.86 -1.25 -2.22
CA LYS A 88 -16.00 -0.80 -3.02
C LYS A 88 -15.68 -0.71 -4.52
N GLN A 89 -14.47 -0.30 -4.89
CA GLN A 89 -13.99 -0.32 -6.27
C GLN A 89 -13.98 -1.75 -6.83
N ILE A 90 -13.39 -2.70 -6.09
CA ILE A 90 -13.35 -4.11 -6.51
C ILE A 90 -14.77 -4.67 -6.71
N ASN A 91 -15.72 -4.34 -5.83
CA ASN A 91 -17.09 -4.84 -5.92
C ASN A 91 -17.89 -4.19 -7.07
N ASN A 92 -17.62 -2.93 -7.40
CA ASN A 92 -18.28 -2.25 -8.53
C ASN A 92 -17.73 -2.74 -9.88
N ASP A 93 -16.41 -2.95 -9.99
CA ASP A 93 -15.79 -3.47 -11.21
C ASP A 93 -16.34 -4.87 -11.57
N ASN A 94 -16.64 -5.71 -10.55
CA ASN A 94 -17.28 -7.02 -10.76
C ASN A 94 -18.76 -6.93 -11.19
N LYS A 95 -19.46 -5.81 -10.93
CA LYS A 95 -20.87 -5.67 -11.31
C LYS A 95 -21.04 -5.26 -12.77
N ASP A 96 -20.17 -4.42 -13.32
CA ASP A 96 -20.27 -3.98 -14.72
C ASP A 96 -19.99 -5.13 -15.72
N GLU A 97 -19.11 -6.08 -15.40
CA GLU A 97 -18.92 -7.30 -16.23
C GLU A 97 -20.17 -8.20 -16.27
N SER A 98 -20.96 -8.22 -15.18
CA SER A 98 -22.18 -9.04 -15.10
C SER A 98 -23.38 -8.46 -15.85
N ILE A 99 -23.40 -7.14 -16.11
CA ILE A 99 -24.49 -6.45 -16.81
C ILE A 99 -24.20 -6.34 -18.31
N SER A 100 -22.93 -6.34 -18.74
CA SER A 100 -22.56 -6.28 -20.17
C SER A 100 -22.66 -7.63 -20.91
N SER A 101 -22.91 -8.75 -20.23
CA SER A 101 -23.09 -10.07 -20.87
C SER A 101 -24.55 -10.54 -20.97
N LYS A 102 -25.52 -9.64 -20.69
CA LYS A 102 -26.95 -9.97 -20.69
C LYS A 102 -27.73 -9.22 -21.76
#